data_AF-A0A932Y1W5-F1
#
_entry.id   AF-A0A932Y1W5-F1
#
_cell.length_a   1.000
_cell.length_b   1.000
_cell.length_c   1.000
_cell.angle_alpha   90.00
_cell.angle_beta   90.00
_cell.angle_gamma   90.00
#
_symmetry.space_group_name_H-M   'P 1'
#
loop_
_entity.id
_entity.type
_entity.pdbx_description
1 polymer ?
#
loop_
_entity_poly.entity_id
_entity_poly.type
_entity_poly.pdbx_seq_one_letter_code
_entity_poly.pdbx_strand_id
1 'polypeptide(L)'
;MAKPLVILHGWGRGDLKKWQPTQKILHQAGFKVFLPPLPGFFGQPPPQKPWTLADYADYVTGYLKHHRLNQPIILGHSFGGSVAIKLI
;
A
#
# COMPACT_ATOMS: atom_id res chain seq x y z
N MET A 1 3.10 13.75 16.88
CA MET A 1 2.23 12.63 16.41
C MET A 1 2.98 11.85 15.35
N ALA A 2 2.92 10.51 15.37
CA ALA A 2 3.62 9.67 14.39
C ALA A 2 3.12 9.93 12.96
N LYS A 3 4.03 10.15 12.01
CA LYS A 3 3.67 10.44 10.61
C LYS A 3 3.15 9.17 9.93
N PRO A 4 2.01 9.20 9.22
CA PRO A 4 1.51 8.03 8.52
C PRO A 4 2.40 7.69 7.32
N LEU A 5 2.74 6.41 7.18
CA LEU A 5 3.47 5.86 6.05
C LEU A 5 2.69 4.66 5.49
N VAL A 6 2.35 4.70 4.21
CA VAL A 6 1.65 3.61 3.52
C VAL A 6 2.63 2.89 2.61
N ILE A 7 2.79 1.60 2.83
CA ILE A 7 3.58 0.72 1.99
C ILE A 7 2.67 0.13 0.91
N LEU A 8 3.02 0.33 -0.36
CA LEU A 8 2.41 -0.35 -1.48
C LEU A 8 3.34 -1.48 -1.93
N HIS A 9 2.90 -2.71 -1.70
CA HIS A 9 3.67 -3.90 -2.02
C HIS A 9 3.83 -4.11 -3.54
N GLY A 10 4.84 -4.89 -3.93
CA GLY A 10 5.04 -5.30 -5.34
C GLY A 10 4.06 -6.37 -5.81
N TRP A 11 4.23 -6.82 -7.05
CA TRP A 11 3.47 -7.93 -7.63
C TRP A 11 3.97 -9.25 -7.03
N GLY A 12 3.59 -9.51 -5.78
CA GLY A 12 4.08 -10.63 -5.00
C GLY A 12 3.03 -11.72 -4.87
N ARG A 13 3.46 -12.98 -5.04
CA ARG A 13 2.72 -14.16 -4.56
C ARG A 13 3.33 -14.60 -3.22
N GLY A 14 2.49 -14.99 -2.26
CA GLY A 14 2.91 -15.47 -0.94
C GLY A 14 2.29 -14.68 0.21
N ASP A 15 3.03 -14.52 1.31
CA ASP A 15 2.54 -13.93 2.56
C ASP A 15 2.96 -12.45 2.71
N LEU A 16 2.00 -11.60 3.08
CA LEU A 16 2.20 -10.17 3.36
C LEU A 16 3.12 -9.95 4.56
N LYS A 17 3.22 -10.94 5.47
CA LYS A 17 4.12 -10.92 6.64
C LYS A 17 5.60 -10.74 6.30
N LYS A 18 6.01 -10.94 5.04
CA LYS A 18 7.37 -10.63 4.59
C LYS A 18 7.76 -9.15 4.82
N TRP A 19 6.77 -8.26 4.96
CA TRP A 19 6.99 -6.85 5.29
C TRP A 19 7.21 -6.57 6.79
N GLN A 20 6.99 -7.54 7.69
CA GLN A 20 7.11 -7.33 9.13
C GLN A 20 8.46 -6.73 9.57
N PRO A 21 9.63 -7.18 9.07
CA PRO A 21 10.90 -6.58 9.43
C PRO A 21 10.97 -5.08 9.06
N THR A 22 10.52 -4.73 7.85
CA THR A 22 10.45 -3.34 7.38
C THR A 22 9.48 -2.51 8.21
N GLN A 23 8.30 -3.04 8.53
CA GLN A 23 7.33 -2.38 9.40
C GLN A 23 7.94 -2.10 10.78
N LYS A 24 8.66 -3.07 11.37
CA LYS A 24 9.32 -2.91 12.66
C LYS A 24 10.35 -1.78 12.65
N ILE A 25 11.21 -1.73 11.62
CA ILE A 25 12.22 -0.67 11.48
C ILE A 25 11.54 0.70 11.36
N LEU A 26 10.50 0.82 10.53
CA LEU A 26 9.79 2.09 10.34
C LEU A 26 9.01 2.52 11.59
N HIS A 27 8.44 1.58 12.35
CA HIS A 27 7.83 1.87 13.64
C HIS A 27 8.87 2.38 14.65
N GLN A 28 10.05 1.77 14.71
CA GLN A 28 11.16 2.24 15.55
C GLN A 28 11.64 3.64 15.15
N ALA A 29 11.56 3.98 13.87
CA ALA A 29 11.83 5.32 13.35
C ALA A 29 10.68 6.33 13.58
N GLY A 30 9.60 5.95 14.29
CA GLY A 30 8.51 6.84 14.67
C GLY A 30 7.37 6.97 13.65
N PHE A 31 7.30 6.10 12.64
CA PHE A 31 6.20 6.10 11.67
C PHE A 31 5.01 5.25 12.13
N LYS A 32 3.80 5.68 11.76
CA LYS A 32 2.61 4.85 11.81
C LYS A 32 2.44 4.16 10.47
N VAL A 33 2.82 2.88 10.40
CA VAL A 33 2.88 2.13 9.14
C VAL A 33 1.55 1.47 8.81
N PHE A 34 1.10 1.65 7.57
CA PHE A 34 -0.05 0.99 6.97
C PHE A 34 0.43 0.16 5.78
N LEU A 35 -0.13 -1.03 5.61
CA LEU A 35 0.23 -1.95 4.54
C LEU A 35 -1.06 -2.60 4.01
N PRO A 36 -1.86 -1.90 3.19
CA PRO A 36 -3.06 -2.48 2.61
C PRO A 36 -2.67 -3.60 1.63
N PRO A 37 -3.28 -4.79 1.73
CA PRO A 37 -3.22 -5.74 0.63
C PRO A 37 -4.00 -5.15 -0.56
N LEU A 38 -3.36 -5.11 -1.73
CA LEU A 38 -4.01 -4.69 -2.97
C LEU A 38 -4.97 -5.79 -3.45
N PRO A 39 -6.07 -5.44 -4.15
CA PRO A 39 -7.03 -6.42 -4.66
C PRO A 39 -6.36 -7.48 -5.56
N GLY A 40 -6.74 -8.74 -5.37
CA GLY A 40 -6.11 -9.89 -6.03
C GLY A 40 -4.82 -10.40 -5.38
N PHE A 41 -4.36 -9.79 -4.29
CA PHE A 41 -3.15 -10.22 -3.57
C PHE A 41 -3.46 -10.59 -2.13
N PHE A 42 -2.62 -11.47 -1.55
CA PHE A 42 -2.65 -11.81 -0.12
C PHE A 42 -4.04 -12.22 0.43
N GLY A 43 -4.79 -12.97 -0.36
CA GLY A 43 -6.13 -13.45 0.00
C GLY A 43 -7.26 -12.44 -0.24
N GLN A 44 -6.95 -11.24 -0.75
CA GLN A 44 -7.99 -10.33 -1.22
C GLN A 44 -8.62 -10.84 -2.52
N PRO A 45 -9.95 -10.76 -2.68
CA PRO A 45 -10.60 -11.08 -3.93
C PRO A 45 -9.97 -10.30 -5.09
N PRO A 46 -9.75 -10.94 -6.26
CA PRO A 46 -9.33 -10.22 -7.43
C PRO A 46 -10.45 -9.29 -7.91
N PRO A 47 -10.11 -8.20 -8.59
CA PRO A 47 -11.09 -7.39 -9.29
C PRO A 47 -11.95 -8.20 -10.28
N GLN A 48 -13.21 -7.83 -10.45
CA GLN A 48 -14.14 -8.51 -11.38
C GLN A 48 -13.73 -8.39 -12.86
N LYS A 49 -12.89 -7.39 -13.18
CA LYS A 49 -12.31 -7.15 -14.50
C LYS A 49 -10.83 -6.80 -14.34
N PRO A 50 -9.97 -7.01 -15.37
CA PRO A 50 -8.59 -6.58 -15.30
C PRO A 50 -8.47 -5.10 -14.92
N TRP A 51 -7.60 -4.81 -13.95
CA TRP A 51 -7.31 -3.45 -13.50
C TRP A 51 -6.04 -2.90 -14.15
N THR A 52 -6.12 -1.65 -14.55
CA THR A 52 -4.98 -0.81 -14.92
C THR A 52 -4.29 -0.25 -13.68
N LEU A 53 -3.11 0.36 -13.85
CA LEU A 53 -2.44 1.08 -12.74
C LEU A 53 -3.32 2.20 -12.15
N ALA A 54 -4.15 2.85 -12.97
CA ALA A 54 -5.07 3.89 -12.50
C ALA A 54 -6.16 3.30 -11.57
N ASP A 55 -6.72 2.14 -11.91
CA ASP A 55 -7.72 1.49 -11.04
C ASP A 55 -7.13 1.14 -9.66
N TYR A 56 -5.87 0.67 -9.61
CA TYR A 56 -5.19 0.45 -8.33
C TYR A 56 -4.91 1.75 -7.57
N ALA A 57 -4.58 2.85 -8.26
CA ALA A 57 -4.38 4.15 -7.65
C ALA A 57 -5.68 4.73 -7.07
N ASP A 58 -6.82 4.53 -7.75
CA ASP A 58 -8.14 4.91 -7.26
C ASP A 58 -8.52 4.10 -6.00
N TYR A 59 -8.25 2.80 -6.00
CA TYR A 59 -8.41 1.96 -4.81
C TYR A 59 -7.57 2.47 -3.63
N VAL A 60 -6.29 2.77 -3.85
CA VAL A 60 -5.41 3.31 -2.80
C VAL A 60 -5.95 4.67 -2.33
N THR A 61 -6.38 5.55 -3.23
CA THR A 61 -6.99 6.84 -2.87
C THR A 61 -8.23 6.66 -1.99
N GLY A 62 -9.08 5.68 -2.32
CA GLY A 62 -10.23 5.30 -1.48
C GLY A 62 -9.81 4.83 -0.09
N TYR A 63 -8.78 3.97 -0.01
CA TYR A 63 -8.19 3.53 1.26
C TYR A 63 -7.67 4.69 2.10
N LEU A 64 -6.91 5.63 1.49
CA LEU A 64 -6.39 6.81 2.19
C LEU A 64 -7.52 7.67 2.77
N LYS A 65 -8.58 7.92 1.99
CA LYS A 65 -9.76 8.68 2.43
C LYS A 65 -10.48 7.97 3.58
N HIS A 66 -10.74 6.66 3.44
CA HIS A 66 -11.44 5.87 4.47
C HIS A 66 -10.70 5.91 5.81
N HIS A 67 -9.37 5.79 5.79
CA HIS A 67 -8.53 5.83 6.99
C HIS A 67 -8.13 7.25 7.44
N ARG A 68 -8.66 8.30 6.79
CA ARG A 68 -8.37 9.72 7.07
C ARG A 68 -6.87 10.03 7.08
N LEU A 69 -6.13 9.43 6.15
CA LEU A 69 -4.70 9.59 5.98
C LEU A 69 -4.42 10.81 5.12
N ASN A 70 -4.24 11.97 5.76
CA ASN A 70 -3.92 13.21 5.08
C ASN A 70 -2.41 13.30 4.80
N GLN A 71 -2.03 13.38 3.52
CA GLN A 71 -0.64 13.48 3.05
C GLN A 71 0.32 12.46 3.69
N PRO A 72 0.04 11.14 3.58
CA PRO A 72 0.96 10.12 4.07
C PRO A 72 2.23 10.08 3.23
N ILE A 73 3.30 9.54 3.80
CA ILE A 73 4.44 9.09 3.00
C ILE A 73 4.01 7.82 2.27
N ILE A 74 4.19 7.77 0.96
CA ILE A 74 3.96 6.56 0.17
C ILE A 74 5.31 5.88 -0.12
N LEU A 75 5.45 4.63 0.31
CA LEU A 75 6.57 3.77 -0.02
C LEU A 75 6.08 2.70 -1.00
N GLY A 76 6.36 2.88 -2.29
CA GLY A 76 6.00 1.91 -3.32
C GLY A 76 7.18 1.03 -3.73
N HIS A 77 7.01 -0.29 -3.69
CA HIS A 77 8.00 -1.26 -4.17
C HIS A 77 7.55 -1.93 -5.48
N SER A 78 8.39 -1.92 -6.52
CA SER A 78 8.11 -2.56 -7.82
C SER A 78 6.74 -2.12 -8.37
N PHE A 79 5.78 -3.03 -8.55
CA PHE A 79 4.40 -2.71 -8.94
C PHE A 79 3.74 -1.65 -8.05
N GLY A 80 3.93 -1.71 -6.73
CA GLY A 80 3.43 -0.70 -5.80
C GLY A 80 4.08 0.68 -6.02
N GLY A 81 5.30 0.72 -6.57
CA GLY A 81 5.94 1.95 -7.04
C GLY A 81 5.25 2.53 -8.27
N SER A 82 4.90 1.68 -9.24
CA SER A 82 4.13 2.09 -10.43
C SER A 82 2.75 2.63 -10.05
N VAL A 83 2.08 2.02 -9.07
CA VAL A 83 0.82 2.53 -8.51
C VAL A 83 1.04 3.85 -7.77
N ALA A 84 2.10 3.97 -6.96
CA ALA A 84 2.40 5.19 -6.22
C ALA A 84 2.62 6.41 -7.12
N ILE A 85 3.30 6.25 -8.27
CA ILE A 85 3.52 7.34 -9.24
C ILE A 85 2.19 7.86 -9.81
N LYS A 86 1.15 7.02 -9.88
CA LYS A 86 -0.19 7.41 -10.33
C LYS A 86 -1.02 8.15 -9.27
N LEU A 87 -0.51 8.29 -8.05
CA LEU A 87 -1.15 9.09 -6.98
C LEU A 87 -0.74 10.56 -6.98
N ILE A 88 0.20 10.95 -7.85
CA ILE A 88 0.72 12.31 -8.01
C ILE A 88 -0.23 13.16 -8.86
#